data_AF-A0AAE0D182-F1
#
_entry.id   AF-A0AAE0D182-F1
#
_cell.length_a   1.000
_cell.length_b   1.000
_cell.length_c   1.000
_cell.angle_alpha   90.00
_cell.angle_beta   90.00
_cell.angle_gamma   90.00
#
_symmetry.space_group_name_H-M   'P 1'
#
loop_
_entity.id
_entity.type
_entity.pdbx_description
1 polymer ?
#
loop_
_entity_poly.entity_id
_entity_poly.type
_entity_poly.pdbx_seq_one_letter_code
_entity_poly.pdbx_strand_id
1 'polypeptide(L)'
;MLLTKTPYYEFSRLFFFSKFRESLPQVKAATRFILRRQCRRNLEPAALGYIFDALPRLQLLIFEPWQSWDRLEQEFIWDRQYLSLIESNLPQTLKQISVFEETNEDYITLLRRGQQMFPKPDIIRVTSPTVSASFAKRSLRLEKLSVAFMVEAADFFRSCQRDWVWSHMRSLTLTSRILTQTNSLAIQNLLENAATTALSMPNLHTMVIWNGRKGEAFKFFYRAKSSHTCIGWRGTWDLKLDTKVIRNWQRVADKHTRHDLRVSPEPLILDSIGSHADAIDLLDLPSGVVHPVSLLQMRREAETSWYNV
;
A
#
# COMPACT_ATOMS: atom_id res chain seq x y z
N MET A 1 -43.56 22.47 -11.57
CA MET A 1 -43.14 22.09 -10.20
C MET A 1 -43.16 20.57 -10.08
N LEU A 2 -42.11 19.91 -10.52
CA LEU A 2 -41.87 18.48 -10.33
C LEU A 2 -40.36 18.32 -10.12
N LEU A 3 -39.96 18.27 -8.85
CA LEU A 3 -38.58 17.97 -8.44
C LEU A 3 -38.36 16.47 -8.67
N THR A 4 -37.70 16.13 -9.78
CA THR A 4 -37.16 14.79 -9.98
C THR A 4 -35.95 14.63 -9.06
N LYS A 5 -36.17 13.89 -7.96
CA LYS A 5 -35.15 13.47 -7.01
C LYS A 5 -34.02 12.76 -7.76
N THR A 6 -32.81 13.29 -7.62
CA THR A 6 -31.57 12.67 -8.04
C THR A 6 -31.35 11.34 -7.28
N PRO A 7 -30.89 10.26 -7.93
CA PRO A 7 -30.71 8.95 -7.29
C PRO A 7 -29.49 8.86 -6.36
N TYR A 8 -28.72 9.94 -6.20
CA TYR A 8 -27.45 9.92 -5.47
C TYR A 8 -27.58 9.69 -3.95
N TYR A 9 -28.75 9.99 -3.36
CA TYR A 9 -28.95 9.86 -1.91
C TYR A 9 -29.44 8.48 -1.44
N GLU A 10 -29.84 7.59 -2.35
CA GLU A 10 -30.30 6.24 -1.95
C GLU A 10 -29.18 5.20 -1.88
N PHE A 11 -28.07 5.39 -2.61
CA PHE A 11 -26.91 4.50 -2.49
C PHE A 11 -26.18 4.63 -1.15
N SER A 12 -26.27 5.79 -0.50
CA SER A 12 -25.71 6.00 0.83
C SER A 12 -26.50 5.26 1.92
N ARG A 13 -27.81 5.04 1.74
CA ARG A 13 -28.67 4.52 2.81
C ARG A 13 -28.55 3.02 3.12
N LEU A 14 -27.88 2.22 2.30
CA LEU A 14 -27.74 0.79 2.56
C LEU A 14 -26.58 0.42 3.49
N PHE A 15 -25.69 1.37 3.82
CA PHE A 15 -24.55 1.11 4.71
C PHE A 15 -24.30 2.17 5.79
N PHE A 16 -25.12 3.23 5.89
CA PHE A 16 -25.06 4.12 7.05
C PHE A 16 -25.51 3.38 8.32
N PHE A 17 -24.54 3.13 9.22
CA PHE A 17 -24.69 2.55 10.56
C PHE A 17 -25.22 1.11 10.64
N SER A 18 -24.57 0.15 9.98
CA SER A 18 -24.76 -1.26 10.37
C SER A 18 -23.86 -1.60 11.57
N LYS A 19 -24.24 -1.16 12.76
CA LYS A 19 -23.83 -1.89 13.97
C LYS A 19 -24.56 -3.23 13.90
N PHE A 20 -23.84 -4.35 14.02
CA PHE A 20 -24.51 -5.62 14.24
C PHE A 20 -25.41 -5.47 15.48
N ARG A 21 -26.68 -5.86 15.38
CA ARG A 21 -27.63 -5.76 16.50
C ARG A 21 -27.18 -6.62 17.70
N GLU A 22 -26.39 -7.65 17.43
CA GLU A 22 -25.80 -8.55 18.41
C GLU A 22 -24.29 -8.69 18.15
N SER A 23 -23.51 -8.97 19.19
CA SER A 23 -22.08 -9.23 19.05
C SER A 23 -21.84 -10.50 18.22
N LEU A 24 -20.93 -10.43 17.25
CA LEU A 24 -20.50 -11.61 16.50
C LEU A 24 -19.83 -12.64 17.44
N PRO A 25 -20.12 -13.94 17.31
CA PRO A 25 -19.51 -14.96 18.13
C PRO A 25 -18.00 -15.08 17.85
N GLN A 26 -17.21 -15.34 18.89
CA GLN A 26 -15.76 -15.50 18.78
C GLN A 26 -15.39 -16.76 17.99
N VAL A 27 -14.67 -16.62 16.88
CA VAL A 27 -14.23 -17.73 16.02
C VAL A 27 -12.71 -17.94 16.16
N LYS A 28 -12.30 -18.76 17.13
CA LYS A 28 -10.88 -19.03 17.42
C LYS A 28 -10.17 -19.86 16.33
N ALA A 29 -10.91 -20.55 15.46
CA ALA A 29 -10.32 -21.38 14.40
C ALA A 29 -9.78 -20.57 13.22
N ALA A 30 -10.29 -19.35 13.02
CA ALA A 30 -9.91 -18.50 11.90
C ALA A 30 -8.58 -17.78 12.19
N THR A 31 -7.56 -18.12 11.40
CA THR A 31 -6.22 -17.50 11.49
C THR A 31 -5.88 -16.62 10.29
N ARG A 32 -6.74 -16.63 9.26
CA ARG A 32 -6.55 -15.87 8.02
C ARG A 32 -7.85 -15.21 7.62
N PHE A 33 -7.78 -13.95 7.23
CA PHE A 33 -8.89 -13.20 6.65
C PHE A 33 -8.43 -12.63 5.31
N ILE A 34 -9.21 -12.92 4.27
CA ILE A 34 -8.86 -12.57 2.89
C ILE A 34 -10.10 -11.92 2.26
N LEU A 35 -9.99 -10.63 1.97
CA LEU A 35 -10.97 -9.88 1.21
C LEU A 35 -10.29 -9.34 -0.05
N ARG A 36 -10.57 -10.00 -1.17
CA ARG A 36 -9.95 -9.73 -2.48
C ARG A 36 -10.71 -8.64 -3.23
N ARG A 37 -10.02 -8.03 -4.19
CA ARG A 37 -10.52 -6.98 -5.10
C ARG A 37 -11.86 -7.31 -5.78
N GLN A 38 -12.15 -8.59 -6.04
CA GLN A 38 -13.41 -9.06 -6.61
C GLN A 38 -14.66 -8.63 -5.80
N CYS A 39 -14.50 -8.38 -4.51
CA CYS A 39 -15.54 -7.82 -3.65
C CYS A 39 -15.66 -6.32 -3.91
N ARG A 40 -16.29 -5.95 -5.04
CA ARG A 40 -16.42 -4.55 -5.48
C ARG A 40 -17.29 -3.68 -4.57
N ARG A 41 -18.10 -4.28 -3.69
CA ARG A 41 -18.75 -3.56 -2.59
C ARG A 41 -17.75 -3.46 -1.46
N ASN A 42 -17.24 -2.24 -1.23
CA ASN A 42 -16.30 -1.99 -0.17
C ASN A 42 -16.99 -2.21 1.19
N LEU A 43 -16.38 -3.04 2.05
CA LEU A 43 -16.85 -3.16 3.42
C LEU A 43 -16.36 -1.94 4.19
N GLU A 44 -17.27 -1.24 4.85
CA GLU A 44 -16.92 -0.11 5.69
C GLU A 44 -15.88 -0.54 6.76
N PRO A 45 -14.83 0.25 7.02
CA PRO A 45 -13.79 -0.11 7.99
C PRO A 45 -14.36 -0.37 9.39
N ALA A 46 -15.44 0.33 9.76
CA ALA A 46 -16.17 0.07 11.00
C ALA A 46 -16.77 -1.36 11.05
N ALA A 47 -17.34 -1.84 9.94
CA ALA A 47 -17.88 -3.19 9.82
C ALA A 47 -16.76 -4.25 9.90
N LEU A 48 -15.61 -3.98 9.28
CA LEU A 48 -14.40 -4.81 9.42
C LEU A 48 -13.94 -4.89 10.88
N GLY A 49 -14.06 -3.79 11.63
CA GLY A 49 -13.74 -3.77 13.06
C GLY A 49 -14.50 -4.83 13.85
N TYR A 50 -15.82 -4.89 13.71
CA TYR A 50 -16.65 -5.90 14.36
C TYR A 50 -16.26 -7.34 13.96
N ILE A 51 -15.90 -7.55 12.69
CA ILE A 51 -15.43 -8.85 12.22
C ILE A 51 -14.10 -9.20 12.89
N PHE A 52 -13.15 -8.28 12.94
CA PHE A 52 -11.83 -8.53 13.53
C PHE A 52 -11.89 -8.76 15.04
N ASP A 53 -12.79 -8.07 15.74
CA ASP A 53 -13.06 -8.31 17.17
C ASP A 53 -13.54 -9.75 17.41
N ALA A 54 -14.19 -10.40 16.43
CA ALA A 54 -14.63 -11.79 16.48
C ALA A 54 -13.56 -12.82 16.07
N LEU A 55 -12.36 -12.39 15.63
CA LEU A 55 -11.29 -13.24 15.12
C LEU A 55 -10.02 -13.13 16.00
N PRO A 56 -10.05 -13.61 17.25
CA PRO A 56 -9.00 -13.34 18.25
C PRO A 56 -7.67 -14.04 17.96
N ARG A 57 -7.61 -14.95 16.98
CA ARG A 57 -6.39 -15.67 16.56
C ARG A 57 -5.96 -15.32 15.15
N LEU A 58 -6.44 -14.21 14.59
CA LEU A 58 -6.09 -13.78 13.25
C LEU A 58 -4.59 -13.46 13.15
N GLN A 59 -3.89 -14.13 12.23
CA GLN A 59 -2.44 -13.98 12.02
C GLN A 59 -2.12 -13.35 10.65
N LEU A 60 -2.98 -13.54 9.66
CA LEU A 60 -2.83 -13.02 8.31
C LEU A 60 -4.07 -12.22 7.89
N LEU A 61 -3.84 -10.99 7.45
CA LEU A 61 -4.83 -10.15 6.78
C LEU A 61 -4.40 -9.87 5.35
N ILE A 62 -5.24 -10.22 4.37
CA ILE A 62 -5.16 -9.74 2.99
C ILE A 62 -6.42 -8.94 2.71
N PHE A 63 -6.27 -7.67 2.37
CA PHE A 63 -7.38 -6.75 2.19
C PHE A 63 -7.14 -5.86 0.97
N GLU A 64 -8.04 -5.92 0.00
CA GLU A 64 -7.87 -5.25 -1.29
C GLU A 64 -9.10 -4.38 -1.60
N PRO A 65 -9.25 -3.24 -0.89
CA PRO A 65 -10.38 -2.34 -1.10
C PRO A 65 -10.25 -1.57 -2.40
N TRP A 66 -11.36 -1.01 -2.85
CA TRP A 66 -11.39 0.01 -3.89
C TRP A 66 -11.33 1.40 -3.23
N GLN A 67 -10.54 2.31 -3.80
CA GLN A 67 -10.55 3.72 -3.39
C GLN A 67 -11.94 4.33 -3.64
N SER A 68 -12.41 5.20 -2.73
CA SER A 68 -13.58 6.05 -3.05
C SER A 68 -13.23 7.05 -4.13
N TRP A 69 -14.14 7.20 -5.09
CA TRP A 69 -14.07 8.20 -6.14
C TRP A 69 -14.34 9.61 -5.59
N ASP A 70 -15.14 9.73 -4.52
CA ASP A 70 -15.38 11.01 -3.88
C ASP A 70 -14.21 11.34 -2.94
N ARG A 71 -13.50 12.42 -3.26
CA ARG A 71 -12.35 12.89 -2.48
C ARG A 71 -12.72 13.24 -1.03
N LEU A 72 -13.85 13.92 -0.82
CA LEU A 72 -14.29 14.33 0.51
C LEU A 72 -14.70 13.11 1.32
N GLU A 73 -15.39 12.16 0.69
CA GLU A 73 -15.73 10.90 1.33
C GLU A 73 -14.46 10.12 1.72
N GLN A 74 -13.48 10.01 0.80
CA GLN A 74 -12.21 9.34 1.07
C GLN A 74 -11.49 9.96 2.28
N GLU A 75 -11.34 11.28 2.30
CA GLU A 75 -10.57 12.00 3.33
C GLU A 75 -11.30 12.03 4.69
N PHE A 76 -12.59 12.40 4.70
CA PHE A 76 -13.31 12.67 5.93
C PHE A 76 -14.02 11.45 6.52
N ILE A 77 -14.28 10.41 5.73
CA ILE A 77 -14.97 9.20 6.19
C ILE A 77 -14.02 8.01 6.14
N TRP A 78 -13.59 7.58 4.97
CA TRP A 78 -12.84 6.33 4.81
C TRP A 78 -11.48 6.36 5.53
N ASP A 79 -10.66 7.37 5.31
CA ASP A 79 -9.33 7.47 5.93
C ASP A 79 -9.42 7.57 7.46
N ARG A 80 -10.43 8.27 8.00
CA ARG A 80 -10.67 8.33 9.46
C ARG A 80 -11.10 7.00 10.05
N GLN A 81 -11.95 6.26 9.34
CA GLN A 81 -12.40 4.97 9.80
C GLN A 81 -11.30 3.91 9.67
N TYR A 82 -10.48 3.95 8.61
CA TYR A 82 -9.27 3.12 8.50
C TYR A 82 -8.29 3.41 9.64
N LEU A 83 -8.07 4.69 9.97
CA LEU A 83 -7.25 5.05 11.13
C LEU A 83 -7.76 4.36 12.41
N SER A 84 -9.07 4.47 12.70
CA SER A 84 -9.68 3.82 13.87
C SER A 84 -9.53 2.29 13.84
N LEU A 85 -9.76 1.66 12.68
CA LEU A 85 -9.59 0.22 12.48
C LEU A 85 -8.16 -0.23 12.78
N ILE A 86 -7.15 0.51 12.29
CA ILE A 86 -5.74 0.17 12.45
C ILE A 86 -5.29 0.32 13.92
N GLU A 87 -5.72 1.40 14.57
CA GLU A 87 -5.36 1.72 15.94
C GLU A 87 -6.05 0.80 16.96
N SER A 88 -7.32 0.47 16.74
CA SER A 88 -8.17 -0.12 17.77
C SER A 88 -8.59 -1.56 17.50
N ASN A 89 -8.86 -1.94 16.24
CA ASN A 89 -9.56 -3.20 15.95
C ASN A 89 -8.68 -4.27 15.30
N LEU A 90 -7.52 -3.92 14.73
CA LEU A 90 -6.63 -4.95 14.19
C LEU A 90 -6.16 -5.89 15.32
N PRO A 91 -6.32 -7.23 15.20
CA PRO A 91 -5.98 -8.17 16.27
C PRO A 91 -4.48 -8.22 16.55
N GLN A 92 -4.08 -8.13 17.82
CA GLN A 92 -2.66 -8.09 18.21
C GLN A 92 -1.88 -9.36 17.83
N THR A 93 -2.57 -10.45 17.48
CA THR A 93 -2.02 -11.70 16.98
C THR A 93 -1.55 -11.64 15.53
N LEU A 94 -1.86 -10.55 14.80
CA LEU A 94 -1.46 -10.38 13.41
C LEU A 94 0.07 -10.41 13.28
N LYS A 95 0.54 -11.21 12.33
CA LYS A 95 1.94 -11.32 11.92
C LYS A 95 2.16 -10.77 10.53
N GLN A 96 1.15 -10.84 9.68
CA GLN A 96 1.23 -10.37 8.31
C GLN A 96 -0.01 -9.56 7.93
N ILE A 97 0.24 -8.41 7.32
CA ILE A 97 -0.79 -7.56 6.72
C ILE A 97 -0.37 -7.27 5.27
N SER A 98 -1.31 -7.48 4.36
CA SER A 98 -1.22 -7.07 2.95
C SER A 98 -2.45 -6.24 2.62
N VAL A 99 -2.26 -4.97 2.31
CA VAL A 99 -3.31 -4.07 1.84
C VAL A 99 -2.97 -3.57 0.44
N PHE A 100 -3.93 -3.62 -0.47
CA PHE A 100 -3.81 -3.07 -1.82
C PHE A 100 -5.06 -2.24 -2.12
N GLU A 101 -4.97 -0.93 -1.95
CA GLU A 101 -6.07 -0.02 -2.33
C GLU A 101 -6.06 0.18 -3.85
N GLU A 102 -7.01 -0.44 -4.54
CA GLU A 102 -7.10 -0.36 -5.99
C GLU A 102 -7.71 0.97 -6.44
N THR A 103 -7.19 1.49 -7.54
CA THR A 103 -7.77 2.62 -8.28
C THR A 103 -7.87 2.25 -9.76
N ASN A 104 -8.88 2.78 -10.45
CA ASN A 104 -8.98 2.62 -11.89
C ASN A 104 -8.79 3.99 -12.56
N GLU A 105 -7.57 4.22 -13.08
CA GLU A 105 -7.18 5.49 -13.72
C GLU A 105 -8.10 5.86 -14.90
N ASP A 106 -8.59 4.89 -15.67
CA ASP A 106 -9.50 5.14 -16.80
C ASP A 106 -10.87 5.60 -16.32
N TYR A 107 -11.40 4.94 -15.29
CA TYR A 107 -12.68 5.32 -14.70
C TYR A 107 -12.60 6.70 -14.03
N ILE A 108 -11.51 6.99 -13.30
CA ILE A 108 -11.26 8.32 -12.75
C ILE A 108 -11.21 9.36 -13.89
N THR A 109 -10.53 9.05 -14.99
CA THR A 109 -10.45 9.94 -16.17
C THR A 109 -11.83 10.20 -16.77
N LEU A 110 -12.65 9.17 -16.93
CA LEU A 110 -14.03 9.27 -17.42
C LEU A 110 -14.90 10.12 -16.49
N LEU A 111 -14.86 9.87 -15.18
CA LEU A 111 -15.59 10.67 -14.19
C LEU A 111 -15.21 12.15 -14.23
N ARG A 112 -13.91 12.45 -14.39
CA ARG A 112 -13.40 13.83 -14.50
C ARG A 112 -13.88 14.54 -15.77
N ARG A 113 -14.14 13.81 -16.86
CA ARG A 113 -14.70 14.38 -18.10
C ARG A 113 -16.19 14.70 -17.95
N GLY A 114 -16.91 13.96 -17.11
CA GLY A 114 -18.29 14.26 -16.77
C GLY A 114 -18.45 15.62 -16.10
N GLN A 115 -19.53 16.34 -16.42
CA GLN A 115 -19.83 17.66 -15.85
C GLN A 115 -20.55 17.60 -14.49
N GLN A 116 -20.97 16.42 -14.02
CA GLN A 116 -21.90 16.29 -12.89
C GLN A 116 -21.25 16.12 -11.50
N MET A 117 -19.92 16.01 -11.40
CA MET A 117 -19.24 15.68 -10.15
C MET A 117 -18.28 16.80 -9.70
N PHE A 118 -18.56 17.40 -8.53
CA PHE A 118 -17.71 18.39 -7.87
C PHE A 118 -17.61 18.09 -6.36
N PRO A 119 -16.40 18.02 -5.79
CA PRO A 119 -15.10 18.15 -6.46
C PRO A 119 -14.80 16.95 -7.39
N LYS A 120 -13.96 17.18 -8.39
CA LYS A 120 -13.51 16.10 -9.28
C LYS A 120 -12.60 15.13 -8.52
N PRO A 121 -12.64 13.81 -8.82
CA PRO A 121 -11.77 12.84 -8.17
C PRO A 121 -10.31 13.17 -8.46
N ASP A 122 -9.41 13.02 -7.47
CA ASP A 122 -7.98 13.20 -7.71
C ASP A 122 -7.47 12.12 -8.67
N ILE A 123 -6.62 12.51 -9.63
CA ILE A 123 -5.99 11.56 -10.57
C ILE A 123 -5.04 10.61 -9.81
N ILE A 124 -4.40 11.14 -8.77
CA ILE A 124 -3.45 10.41 -7.94
C ILE A 124 -3.99 10.45 -6.53
N ARG A 125 -4.15 9.27 -5.92
CA ARG A 125 -4.51 9.10 -4.52
C ARG A 125 -3.64 10.00 -3.62
N VAL A 126 -4.28 10.93 -2.92
CA VAL A 126 -3.67 11.71 -1.85
C VAL A 126 -3.92 10.95 -0.56
N THR A 127 -2.88 10.36 0.03
CA THR A 127 -2.98 9.54 1.24
C THR A 127 -3.00 10.39 2.50
N SER A 128 -3.58 9.85 3.56
CA SER A 128 -3.56 10.48 4.88
C SER A 128 -2.23 10.20 5.61
N PRO A 129 -1.50 11.24 6.08
CA PRO A 129 -0.30 11.06 6.89
C PRO A 129 -0.56 10.31 8.20
N THR A 130 -1.74 10.48 8.80
CA THR A 130 -2.09 9.80 10.07
C THR A 130 -2.34 8.31 9.85
N VAL A 131 -2.93 7.92 8.72
CA VAL A 131 -3.05 6.50 8.34
C VAL A 131 -1.65 5.88 8.16
N SER A 132 -0.75 6.58 7.47
CA SER A 132 0.65 6.13 7.31
C SER A 132 1.37 5.97 8.65
N ALA A 133 1.20 6.92 9.58
CA ALA A 133 1.76 6.85 10.93
C ALA A 133 1.19 5.69 11.75
N SER A 134 -0.11 5.42 11.62
CA SER A 134 -0.78 4.32 12.33
C SER A 134 -0.24 2.95 11.87
N PHE A 135 -0.01 2.77 10.57
CA PHE A 135 0.65 1.58 10.04
C PHE A 135 2.10 1.47 10.51
N ALA A 136 2.85 2.58 10.57
CA ALA A 136 4.21 2.59 11.10
C ALA A 136 4.26 2.05 12.53
N LYS A 137 3.41 2.58 13.43
CA LYS A 137 3.30 2.09 14.80
C LYS A 137 2.83 0.64 14.85
N ARG A 138 1.84 0.28 14.03
CA ARG A 138 1.28 -1.08 14.01
C ARG A 138 2.30 -2.12 13.57
N SER A 139 3.18 -1.74 12.66
CA SER A 139 4.16 -2.62 12.04
C SER A 139 5.23 -3.16 13.00
N LEU A 140 5.41 -2.55 14.19
CA LEU A 140 6.38 -2.99 15.21
C LEU A 140 6.26 -4.46 15.61
N ARG A 141 5.03 -5.01 15.55
CA ARG A 141 4.73 -6.40 15.93
C ARG A 141 4.64 -7.36 14.75
N LEU A 142 4.75 -6.85 13.52
CA LEU A 142 4.54 -7.63 12.30
C LEU A 142 5.84 -8.28 11.84
N GLU A 143 5.71 -9.45 11.22
CA GLU A 143 6.77 -10.08 10.45
C GLU A 143 6.78 -9.58 9.00
N LYS A 144 5.62 -9.26 8.44
CA LYS A 144 5.48 -8.81 7.05
C LYS A 144 4.41 -7.73 6.94
N LEU A 145 4.76 -6.63 6.29
CA LEU A 145 3.81 -5.58 5.93
C LEU A 145 3.94 -5.25 4.45
N SER A 146 2.82 -5.32 3.73
CA SER A 146 2.67 -4.73 2.40
C SER A 146 1.48 -3.79 2.44
N VAL A 147 1.68 -2.51 2.10
CA VAL A 147 0.57 -1.54 1.98
C VAL A 147 0.78 -0.72 0.72
N ALA A 148 -0.01 -1.02 -0.30
CA ALA A 148 -0.02 -0.33 -1.57
C ALA A 148 -1.19 0.67 -1.63
N PHE A 149 -0.86 1.88 -2.07
CA PHE A 149 -1.70 3.05 -2.34
C PHE A 149 -2.51 3.64 -1.17
N MET A 150 -2.72 2.91 -0.08
CA MET A 150 -3.38 3.41 1.13
C MET A 150 -2.47 4.28 2.02
N VAL A 151 -1.15 4.16 1.86
CA VAL A 151 -0.15 4.92 2.64
C VAL A 151 0.90 5.55 1.75
N GLU A 152 1.54 6.60 2.29
CA GLU A 152 2.73 7.22 1.73
C GLU A 152 3.96 6.80 2.54
N ALA A 153 4.93 6.16 1.89
CA ALA A 153 6.15 5.70 2.54
C ALA A 153 6.93 6.84 3.23
N ALA A 154 6.93 8.04 2.64
CA ALA A 154 7.61 9.19 3.25
C ALA A 154 7.02 9.56 4.61
N ASP A 155 5.68 9.55 4.74
CA ASP A 155 5.00 9.83 5.99
C ASP A 155 5.11 8.66 6.98
N PHE A 156 5.11 7.41 6.49
CA PHE A 156 5.39 6.23 7.29
C PHE A 156 6.75 6.34 8.00
N PHE A 157 7.82 6.61 7.25
CA PHE A 157 9.17 6.70 7.82
C PHE A 157 9.36 7.97 8.67
N ARG A 158 8.75 9.10 8.29
CA ARG A 158 8.80 10.34 9.11
C ARG A 158 8.16 10.15 10.49
N SER A 159 7.17 9.26 10.59
CA SER A 159 6.44 8.99 11.83
C SER A 159 7.16 8.01 12.78
N CYS A 160 8.24 7.38 12.32
CA CYS A 160 9.00 6.42 13.11
C CYS A 160 9.79 7.10 14.24
N GLN A 161 9.67 6.59 15.46
CA GLN A 161 10.36 7.13 16.63
C GLN A 161 11.71 6.43 16.84
N ARG A 162 12.66 7.10 17.51
CA ARG A 162 14.05 6.62 17.65
C ARG A 162 14.19 5.36 18.52
N ASP A 163 13.29 5.18 19.47
CA ASP A 163 13.23 4.06 20.40
C ASP A 163 12.46 2.85 19.85
N TRP A 164 11.84 2.98 18.67
CA TRP A 164 11.13 1.90 18.02
C TRP A 164 12.09 0.84 17.47
N VAL A 165 11.75 -0.43 17.73
CA VAL A 165 12.48 -1.60 17.23
C VAL A 165 11.50 -2.58 16.62
N TRP A 166 11.75 -2.97 15.38
CA TRP A 166 10.97 -3.99 14.68
C TRP A 166 11.64 -5.35 14.81
N SER A 167 11.52 -5.94 16.00
CA SER A 167 12.18 -7.20 16.34
C SER A 167 11.83 -8.36 15.41
N HIS A 168 10.67 -8.34 14.75
CA HIS A 168 10.19 -9.45 13.93
C HIS A 168 10.08 -9.13 12.44
N MET A 169 10.26 -7.88 12.03
CA MET A 169 10.03 -7.45 10.65
C MET A 169 11.03 -8.12 9.71
N ARG A 170 10.51 -8.85 8.72
CA ARG A 170 11.25 -9.54 7.67
C ARG A 170 11.01 -8.94 6.30
N SER A 171 9.80 -8.42 6.04
CA SER A 171 9.44 -7.86 4.74
C SER A 171 8.61 -6.60 4.90
N LEU A 172 9.07 -5.50 4.31
CA LEU A 172 8.33 -4.23 4.26
C LEU A 172 8.18 -3.77 2.81
N THR A 173 6.94 -3.67 2.33
CA THR A 173 6.64 -3.15 1.00
C THR A 173 5.67 -1.99 1.11
N LEU A 174 6.06 -0.81 0.63
CA LEU A 174 5.25 0.42 0.70
C LEU A 174 5.24 1.12 -0.65
N THR A 175 4.19 1.89 -0.91
CA THR A 175 4.13 2.81 -2.05
C THR A 175 4.57 4.22 -1.69
N SER A 176 5.15 4.93 -2.64
CA SER A 176 5.39 6.38 -2.52
C SER A 176 5.12 7.11 -3.82
N ARG A 177 4.25 8.12 -3.80
CA ARG A 177 3.97 8.95 -4.98
C ARG A 177 5.14 9.85 -5.38
N ILE A 178 6.16 9.95 -4.51
CA ILE A 178 7.38 10.75 -4.73
C ILE A 178 8.32 10.08 -5.73
N LEU A 179 8.17 8.77 -5.98
CA LEU A 179 8.96 8.02 -6.95
C LEU A 179 8.58 8.39 -8.40
N THR A 180 8.98 9.60 -8.80
CA THR A 180 8.87 10.13 -10.16
C THR A 180 10.21 10.71 -10.59
N GLN A 181 10.53 10.63 -11.89
CA GLN A 181 11.86 11.05 -12.42
C GLN A 181 12.27 12.47 -12.03
N THR A 182 11.29 13.37 -11.87
CA THR A 182 11.50 14.80 -11.56
C THR A 182 11.82 15.10 -10.10
N ASN A 183 11.67 14.14 -9.18
CA ASN A 183 11.69 14.38 -7.73
C ASN A 183 12.97 13.87 -7.05
N SER A 184 14.11 13.93 -7.73
CA SER A 184 15.39 13.33 -7.26
C SER A 184 15.72 13.62 -5.78
N LEU A 185 15.72 14.89 -5.34
CA LEU A 185 16.04 15.24 -3.95
C LEU A 185 15.08 14.59 -2.92
N ALA A 186 13.78 14.58 -3.23
CA ALA A 186 12.78 13.99 -2.34
C ALA A 186 12.91 12.46 -2.28
N ILE A 187 13.29 11.82 -3.39
CA ILE A 187 13.61 10.39 -3.45
C ILE A 187 14.83 10.09 -2.56
N GLN A 188 15.92 10.85 -2.67
CA GLN A 188 17.10 10.61 -1.82
C GLN A 188 16.74 10.72 -0.33
N ASN A 189 16.00 11.75 0.07
CA ASN A 189 15.55 11.92 1.46
C ASN A 189 14.67 10.75 1.94
N LEU A 190 13.77 10.26 1.09
CA LEU A 190 12.95 9.08 1.39
C LEU A 190 13.83 7.84 1.64
N LEU A 191 14.81 7.59 0.77
CA LEU A 191 15.70 6.44 0.87
C LEU A 191 16.65 6.53 2.07
N GLU A 192 17.07 7.73 2.47
CA GLU A 192 17.82 7.94 3.71
C GLU A 192 16.99 7.65 4.96
N ASN A 193 15.73 8.11 5.00
CA ASN A 193 14.81 7.84 6.11
C ASN A 193 14.49 6.34 6.22
N ALA A 194 14.31 5.67 5.08
CA ALA A 194 14.12 4.23 5.01
C ALA A 194 15.34 3.48 5.57
N ALA A 195 16.55 3.83 5.15
CA ALA A 195 17.79 3.24 5.67
C ALA A 195 17.94 3.47 7.18
N THR A 196 17.66 4.69 7.64
CA THR A 196 17.73 5.04 9.07
C THR A 196 16.75 4.19 9.89
N THR A 197 15.53 4.00 9.40
CA THR A 197 14.53 3.14 10.06
C THR A 197 14.97 1.66 10.03
N ALA A 198 15.55 1.20 8.92
CA ALA A 198 16.06 -0.16 8.78
C ALA A 198 17.17 -0.52 9.78
N LEU A 199 17.91 0.46 10.31
CA LEU A 199 18.88 0.23 11.41
C LEU A 199 18.20 -0.34 12.68
N SER A 200 16.90 -0.16 12.85
CA SER A 200 16.09 -0.70 13.94
C SER A 200 15.29 -1.95 13.56
N MET A 201 15.59 -2.57 12.42
CA MET A 201 14.92 -3.78 11.92
C MET A 201 15.92 -4.96 11.79
N PRO A 202 16.32 -5.63 12.89
CA PRO A 202 17.42 -6.61 12.88
C PRO A 202 17.16 -7.86 12.03
N ASN A 203 15.89 -8.17 11.74
CA ASN A 203 15.50 -9.36 10.97
C ASN A 203 15.02 -9.03 9.56
N LEU A 204 15.29 -7.82 9.06
CA LEU A 204 14.81 -7.36 7.76
C LEU A 204 15.52 -8.11 6.62
N HIS A 205 14.74 -8.84 5.82
CA HIS A 205 15.23 -9.54 4.64
C HIS A 205 14.97 -8.74 3.36
N THR A 206 13.81 -8.11 3.26
CA THR A 206 13.40 -7.36 2.07
C THR A 206 12.73 -6.06 2.47
N MET A 207 13.15 -4.96 1.85
CA MET A 207 12.38 -3.72 1.83
C MET A 207 12.17 -3.30 0.38
N VAL A 208 10.94 -2.94 0.02
CA VAL A 208 10.60 -2.42 -1.31
C VAL A 208 9.79 -1.14 -1.14
N ILE A 209 10.23 -0.08 -1.80
CA ILE A 209 9.45 1.15 -1.94
C ILE A 209 9.19 1.31 -3.43
N TRP A 210 7.93 1.36 -3.83
CA TRP A 210 7.59 1.35 -5.25
C TRP A 210 6.46 2.32 -5.58
N ASN A 211 6.26 2.57 -6.87
CA ASN A 211 5.07 3.22 -7.39
C ASN A 211 4.84 2.75 -8.82
N GLY A 212 3.58 2.74 -9.25
CA GLY A 212 3.21 2.37 -10.60
C GLY A 212 1.93 3.08 -11.00
N ARG A 213 1.94 3.68 -12.18
CA ARG A 213 0.80 4.31 -12.85
C ARG A 213 0.97 4.18 -14.35
N LYS A 214 -0.05 4.54 -15.13
CA LYS A 214 0.08 4.55 -16.59
C LYS A 214 1.30 5.36 -17.05
N GLY A 215 2.16 4.71 -17.83
CA GLY A 215 3.39 5.27 -18.42
C GLY A 215 4.61 5.36 -17.48
N GLU A 216 4.47 5.14 -16.17
CA GLU A 216 5.59 5.30 -15.23
C GLU A 216 5.52 4.31 -14.08
N ALA A 217 6.62 3.57 -13.88
CA ALA A 217 6.77 2.65 -12.75
C ALA A 217 8.20 2.66 -12.25
N PHE A 218 8.38 2.58 -10.94
CA PHE A 218 9.70 2.53 -10.30
C PHE A 218 9.64 1.77 -8.98
N LYS A 219 10.65 0.95 -8.71
CA LYS A 219 10.91 0.36 -7.39
C LYS A 219 12.34 0.66 -6.96
N PHE A 220 12.51 0.95 -5.69
CA PHE A 220 13.76 0.77 -4.96
C PHE A 220 13.63 -0.47 -4.08
N PHE A 221 14.70 -1.24 -3.91
CA PHE A 221 14.72 -2.38 -3.00
C PHE A 221 16.01 -2.49 -2.20
N TYR A 222 15.87 -3.06 -1.01
CA TYR A 222 16.93 -3.65 -0.19
C TYR A 222 16.66 -5.15 -0.06
N ARG A 223 17.71 -5.97 -0.15
CA ARG A 223 17.62 -7.41 0.01
C ARG A 223 18.83 -7.94 0.78
N ALA A 224 18.58 -8.55 1.93
CA ALA A 224 19.55 -9.35 2.66
C ALA A 224 19.41 -10.82 2.24
N LYS A 225 20.47 -11.38 1.65
CA LYS A 225 20.60 -12.81 1.35
C LYS A 225 21.67 -13.42 2.26
N SER A 226 21.72 -14.74 2.32
CA SER A 226 22.70 -15.50 3.11
C SER A 226 24.16 -15.26 2.73
N SER A 227 24.43 -14.75 1.52
CA SER A 227 25.79 -14.52 1.02
C SER A 227 26.15 -13.07 0.76
N HIS A 228 25.17 -12.17 0.70
CA HIS A 228 25.39 -10.76 0.43
C HIS A 228 24.16 -9.93 0.78
N THR A 229 24.37 -8.63 0.96
CA THR A 229 23.30 -7.65 1.05
C THR A 229 23.35 -6.76 -0.17
N CYS A 230 22.21 -6.40 -0.74
CA CYS A 230 22.18 -5.47 -1.85
C CYS A 230 21.06 -4.44 -1.75
N ILE A 231 21.31 -3.29 -2.35
CA ILE A 231 20.30 -2.32 -2.75
C ILE A 231 20.28 -2.20 -4.26
N GLY A 232 19.12 -1.85 -4.81
CA GLY A 232 18.96 -1.67 -6.24
C GLY A 232 17.65 -0.99 -6.55
N TRP A 233 17.44 -0.74 -7.84
CA TRP A 233 16.21 -0.16 -8.35
C TRP A 233 15.91 -0.71 -9.73
N ARG A 234 14.64 -0.62 -10.13
CA ARG A 234 14.14 -0.96 -11.46
C ARG A 234 13.01 -0.01 -11.79
N GLY A 235 12.92 0.46 -13.02
CA GLY A 235 11.83 1.34 -13.42
C GLY A 235 11.87 1.69 -14.90
N THR A 236 10.94 2.54 -15.32
CA THR A 236 10.89 3.13 -16.67
C THR A 236 11.89 4.29 -16.84
N TRP A 237 12.55 4.69 -15.76
CA TRP A 237 13.62 5.69 -15.73
C TRP A 237 14.71 5.24 -14.74
N ASP A 238 15.90 5.79 -14.90
CA ASP A 238 17.06 5.45 -14.08
C ASP A 238 17.28 6.45 -12.93
N LEU A 239 17.78 5.96 -11.80
CA LEU A 239 18.06 6.76 -10.60
C LEU A 239 19.55 6.76 -10.31
N LYS A 240 20.15 7.95 -10.18
CA LYS A 240 21.49 8.08 -9.62
C LYS A 240 21.41 8.21 -8.10
N LEU A 241 21.83 7.20 -7.36
CA LEU A 241 21.88 7.27 -5.89
C LEU A 241 23.02 8.15 -5.40
N ASP A 242 22.72 8.99 -4.42
CA ASP A 242 23.71 9.79 -3.72
C ASP A 242 24.59 8.89 -2.83
N THR A 243 25.87 9.25 -2.71
CA THR A 243 26.83 8.56 -1.84
C THR A 243 26.33 8.48 -0.39
N LYS A 244 25.56 9.47 0.07
CA LYS A 244 24.97 9.49 1.41
C LYS A 244 23.91 8.40 1.61
N VAL A 245 23.04 8.18 0.62
CA VAL A 245 22.06 7.08 0.63
C VAL A 245 22.79 5.73 0.68
N ILE A 246 23.79 5.54 -0.18
CA ILE A 246 24.59 4.30 -0.22
C ILE A 246 25.27 4.04 1.12
N ARG A 247 25.91 5.06 1.72
CA ARG A 247 26.55 4.94 3.04
C ARG A 247 25.56 4.58 4.15
N ASN A 248 24.35 5.13 4.13
CA ASN A 248 23.34 4.79 5.14
C ASN A 248 22.89 3.34 5.01
N TRP A 249 22.69 2.84 3.80
CA TRP A 249 22.39 1.42 3.57
C TRP A 249 23.57 0.50 3.89
N GLN A 250 24.81 0.96 3.70
CA GLN A 250 26.00 0.19 4.09
C GLN A 250 25.99 -0.05 5.59
N ARG A 251 25.67 0.98 6.39
CA ARG A 251 25.53 0.84 7.86
C ARG A 251 24.47 -0.18 8.26
N VAL A 252 23.38 -0.31 7.49
CA VAL A 252 22.34 -1.33 7.71
C VAL A 252 22.90 -2.72 7.47
N ALA A 253 23.63 -2.92 6.37
CA ALA A 253 24.30 -4.19 6.05
C ALA A 253 25.34 -4.56 7.13
N ASP A 254 26.24 -3.63 7.47
CA ASP A 254 27.29 -3.82 8.47
C ASP A 254 26.70 -4.25 9.82
N LYS A 255 25.60 -3.60 10.22
CA LYS A 255 24.96 -3.83 11.53
C LYS A 255 24.28 -5.20 11.61
N HIS A 256 23.51 -5.58 10.58
CA HIS A 256 22.56 -6.70 10.71
C HIS A 256 22.99 -7.96 9.96
N THR A 257 23.73 -7.84 8.87
CA THR A 257 24.12 -8.99 8.03
C THR A 257 25.62 -9.26 8.07
N ARG A 258 26.44 -8.24 8.39
CA ARG A 258 27.91 -8.28 8.33
C ARG A 258 28.44 -8.69 6.95
N HIS A 259 27.66 -8.39 5.91
CA HIS A 259 28.04 -8.59 4.52
C HIS A 259 28.28 -7.24 3.84
N ASP A 260 29.17 -7.21 2.85
CA ASP A 260 29.34 -6.04 2.00
C ASP A 260 28.02 -5.67 1.29
N LEU A 261 27.76 -4.37 1.16
CA LEU A 261 26.61 -3.88 0.41
C LEU A 261 26.96 -3.82 -1.08
N ARG A 262 26.20 -4.55 -1.88
CA ARG A 262 26.24 -4.42 -3.34
C ARG A 262 25.19 -3.42 -3.81
N VAL A 263 25.59 -2.50 -4.67
CA VAL A 263 24.66 -1.63 -5.40
C VAL A 263 24.42 -2.28 -6.76
N SER A 264 23.16 -2.66 -7.03
CA SER A 264 22.80 -3.47 -8.19
C SER A 264 21.53 -2.93 -8.85
N PRO A 265 21.64 -1.88 -9.70
CA PRO A 265 20.54 -1.47 -10.55
C PRO A 265 20.12 -2.61 -11.49
N GLU A 266 18.82 -2.75 -11.71
CA GLU A 266 18.24 -3.71 -12.65
C GLU A 266 18.00 -3.03 -14.02
N PRO A 267 17.91 -3.80 -15.13
CA PRO A 267 17.70 -3.23 -16.46
C PRO A 267 16.45 -2.34 -16.54
N LEU A 268 16.55 -1.25 -17.31
CA LEU A 268 15.44 -0.33 -17.56
C LEU A 268 14.24 -1.06 -18.17
N ILE A 269 13.04 -0.68 -17.75
CA ILE A 269 11.80 -1.15 -18.37
C ILE A 269 11.55 -0.30 -19.62
N LEU A 270 11.54 -0.97 -20.78
CA LEU A 270 11.26 -0.34 -22.07
C LEU A 270 9.81 -0.53 -22.52
N ASP A 271 9.11 -1.51 -21.93
CA ASP A 271 7.70 -1.76 -22.16
C ASP A 271 6.82 -0.66 -21.56
N SER A 272 5.66 -0.43 -22.16
CA SER A 272 4.70 0.54 -21.64
C SER A 272 4.02 0.01 -20.37
N ILE A 273 3.85 0.88 -19.38
CA ILE A 273 3.03 0.58 -18.20
C ILE A 273 1.59 0.95 -18.53
N GLY A 274 0.74 -0.05 -18.80
CA GLY A 274 -0.68 0.14 -19.11
C GLY A 274 -1.60 0.10 -17.89
N SER A 275 -1.15 -0.52 -16.81
CA SER A 275 -1.95 -0.79 -15.61
C SER A 275 -1.07 -1.01 -14.36
N HIS A 276 -1.70 -1.05 -13.19
CA HIS A 276 -1.04 -1.51 -11.96
C HIS A 276 -0.55 -2.96 -12.08
N ALA A 277 -1.21 -3.82 -12.87
CA ALA A 277 -0.77 -5.19 -13.07
C ALA A 277 0.57 -5.23 -13.81
N ASP A 278 0.67 -4.46 -14.90
CA ASP A 278 1.92 -4.34 -15.66
C ASP A 278 3.03 -3.78 -14.79
N ALA A 279 2.73 -2.77 -13.96
CA ALA A 279 3.71 -2.23 -13.02
C ALA A 279 4.19 -3.29 -12.02
N ILE A 280 3.31 -4.09 -11.44
CA ILE A 280 3.67 -5.16 -10.49
C ILE A 280 4.59 -6.20 -11.16
N ASP A 281 4.28 -6.55 -12.40
CA ASP A 281 5.01 -7.59 -13.15
C ASP A 281 6.34 -7.11 -13.69
N LEU A 282 6.36 -5.98 -14.40
CA LEU A 282 7.56 -5.44 -15.02
C LEU A 282 8.56 -4.93 -13.98
N LEU A 283 8.07 -4.45 -12.83
CA LEU A 283 8.93 -4.17 -11.70
C LEU A 283 9.41 -5.42 -10.98
N ASP A 284 8.91 -6.63 -11.22
CA ASP A 284 9.27 -7.83 -10.43
C ASP A 284 9.09 -7.57 -8.92
N LEU A 285 7.88 -7.18 -8.53
CA LEU A 285 7.55 -6.95 -7.12
C LEU A 285 7.43 -8.26 -6.35
N PRO A 286 7.75 -8.27 -5.03
CA PRO A 286 7.66 -9.48 -4.22
C PRO A 286 6.22 -10.01 -4.15
N SER A 287 6.10 -11.33 -4.02
CA SER A 287 4.81 -11.98 -3.78
C SER A 287 4.13 -11.40 -2.54
N GLY A 288 2.83 -11.13 -2.63
CA GLY A 288 2.05 -10.57 -1.52
C GLY A 288 1.93 -9.05 -1.52
N VAL A 289 2.33 -8.36 -2.60
CA VAL A 289 1.86 -6.99 -2.85
C VAL A 289 0.36 -6.97 -3.14
N VAL A 290 -0.09 -7.91 -3.96
CA VAL A 290 -1.48 -8.17 -4.29
C VAL A 290 -1.70 -9.69 -4.30
N HIS A 291 -2.92 -10.14 -4.04
CA HIS A 291 -3.30 -11.54 -4.10
C HIS A 291 -3.20 -12.05 -5.56
N PRO A 292 -2.66 -13.26 -5.81
CA PRO A 292 -2.44 -13.76 -7.17
C PRO A 292 -3.71 -13.80 -8.04
N VAL A 293 -4.84 -14.18 -7.47
CA VAL A 293 -6.14 -14.16 -8.18
C VAL A 293 -6.53 -12.74 -8.60
N SER A 294 -6.28 -11.74 -7.76
CA SER A 294 -6.59 -10.34 -8.06
C SER A 294 -5.65 -9.81 -9.14
N LEU A 295 -4.36 -10.17 -9.11
CA LEU A 295 -3.41 -9.83 -10.17
C LEU A 295 -3.85 -10.39 -11.53
N LEU A 296 -4.27 -11.67 -11.58
CA LEU A 296 -4.81 -12.27 -12.81
C LEU A 296 -6.07 -11.55 -13.30
N GLN A 297 -6.95 -11.10 -12.39
CA GLN A 297 -8.13 -10.32 -12.75
C GLN A 297 -7.74 -8.94 -13.30
N MET A 298 -6.76 -8.27 -12.69
CA MET A 298 -6.28 -6.95 -13.16
C MET A 298 -5.71 -7.06 -14.58
N ARG A 299 -4.90 -8.08 -14.87
CA ARG A 299 -4.36 -8.31 -16.22
C ARG A 299 -5.46 -8.51 -17.26
N ARG A 300 -6.44 -9.38 -16.96
CA ARG A 300 -7.59 -9.61 -17.86
C ARG A 300 -8.40 -8.35 -18.11
N GLU A 301 -8.65 -7.55 -17.07
CA GLU A 301 -9.37 -6.27 -17.19
C GLU A 301 -8.58 -5.25 -18.02
N ALA A 302 -7.25 -5.24 -17.93
CA ALA A 302 -6.40 -4.38 -18.74
C ALA A 302 -6.44 -4.77 -20.24
N GLU A 303 -6.42 -6.07 -20.54
CA GLU A 303 -6.57 -6.59 -21.91
C GLU A 303 -7.93 -6.25 -22.54
N THR A 304 -8.99 -6.18 -21.74
CA THR A 304 -10.36 -5.88 -22.20
C THR A 304 -10.74 -4.40 -22.10
N SER A 305 -9.81 -3.51 -21.75
CA SER A 305 -10.13 -2.08 -21.63
C SER A 305 -10.58 -1.51 -22.98
N TRP A 306 -11.77 -0.89 -22.96
CA TRP A 306 -12.61 -0.45 -24.08
C TRP A 306 -11.98 0.54 -25.06
N TYR A 307 -10.69 0.85 -24.92
CA TYR A 307 -9.94 1.80 -25.75
C TYR A 307 -9.18 1.14 -26.91
N ASN A 308 -9.19 -0.19 -27.02
CA ASN A 308 -8.64 -0.93 -28.17
C ASN A 308 -9.68 -1.19 -29.28
N VAL A 309 -10.81 -0.47 -29.29
CA VAL A 309 -11.83 -0.48 -30.35
C VAL A 309 -12.10 0.93 -30.82
#